data_AF-A0A397AZ71-F1
#
_entry.id   AF-A0A397AZ71-F1
#
_cell.length_a   1.000
_cell.length_b   1.000
_cell.length_c   1.000
_cell.angle_alpha   90.00
_cell.angle_beta   90.00
_cell.angle_gamma   90.00
#
_symmetry.space_group_name_H-M   'P 1'
#
loop_
_entity.id
_entity.type
_entity.pdbx_description
1 polymer ?
#
loop_
_entity_poly.entity_id
_entity_poly.type
_entity_poly.pdbx_seq_one_letter_code
_entity_poly.pdbx_strand_id
1 'polypeptide(L)'
;MTLSYPRHVVLGNAATNVDVTLHIRNNAAPNSPGITFTLEMLEPDEEHPSVRTSSSPSSPRVFWAGCTRHTFWNVQPNASVDVRLSACFVSAGIYDLNRFRFVVARPDNPKPLTVFFPVEYLIQVATETY
;
A
#
# COMPACT_ATOMS: atom_id res chain seq x y z
N MET A 1 -3.62 10.83 -0.28
CA MET A 1 -3.12 9.58 -0.87
C MET A 1 -4.31 8.76 -1.31
N THR A 2 -4.24 8.13 -2.49
CA THR A 2 -5.31 7.28 -3.03
C THR A 2 -4.70 6.10 -3.78
N LEU A 3 -5.42 4.97 -3.85
CA LEU A 3 -5.08 3.83 -4.70
C LEU A 3 -6.05 3.77 -5.89
N SER A 4 -5.51 3.50 -7.07
CA SER A 4 -6.26 3.17 -8.29
C SER A 4 -6.07 1.69 -8.62
N TYR A 5 -7.16 0.93 -8.61
CA TYR A 5 -7.17 -0.53 -8.78
C TYR A 5 -8.57 -1.02 -9.19
N PRO A 6 -8.69 -2.21 -9.82
CA PRO A 6 -10.00 -2.82 -10.05
C PRO A 6 -10.64 -3.23 -8.72
N ARG A 7 -11.92 -2.91 -8.51
CA ARG A 7 -12.63 -3.27 -7.27
C ARG A 7 -13.00 -4.75 -7.18
N HIS A 8 -13.08 -5.42 -8.32
CA HIS A 8 -13.47 -6.82 -8.43
C HIS A 8 -12.50 -7.55 -9.35
N VAL A 9 -12.00 -8.69 -8.90
CA VAL A 9 -11.04 -9.54 -9.62
C VAL A 9 -11.51 -10.98 -9.56
N VAL A 10 -11.41 -11.69 -10.67
CA VAL A 10 -11.72 -13.12 -10.74
C VAL A 10 -10.40 -13.89 -10.74
N LEU A 11 -10.27 -14.83 -9.80
CA LEU A 11 -9.22 -15.83 -9.77
C LEU A 11 -9.57 -16.95 -10.73
N GLY A 12 -8.66 -17.20 -11.67
CA GLY A 12 -8.65 -18.46 -12.42
C GLY A 12 -7.95 -19.56 -11.61
N ASN A 13 -7.34 -20.51 -12.32
CA ASN A 13 -6.70 -21.69 -11.71
C ASN A 13 -5.33 -21.42 -11.04
N ALA A 14 -4.82 -20.19 -11.09
CA ALA A 14 -3.51 -19.80 -10.56
C ALA A 14 -3.59 -18.48 -9.80
N ALA A 15 -2.48 -18.10 -9.15
CA ALA A 15 -2.37 -16.80 -8.50
C ALA A 15 -2.58 -15.66 -9.52
N THR A 16 -3.38 -14.65 -9.16
CA THR A 16 -3.64 -13.48 -10.01
C THR A 16 -2.89 -12.28 -9.48
N ASN A 17 -2.17 -11.62 -10.39
CA ASN A 17 -1.52 -10.34 -10.14
C ASN A 17 -2.39 -9.20 -10.68
N VAL A 18 -2.53 -8.16 -9.88
CA VAL A 18 -3.36 -7.01 -10.19
C VAL A 18 -2.50 -5.76 -10.11
N ASP A 19 -2.48 -5.00 -11.20
CA ASP A 19 -1.81 -3.71 -11.22
C ASP A 19 -2.57 -2.70 -10.36
N VAL A 20 -1.84 -2.06 -9.47
CA VAL A 20 -2.34 -1.03 -8.55
C VAL A 20 -1.44 0.19 -8.68
N THR A 21 -2.04 1.38 -8.75
CA THR A 21 -1.27 2.63 -8.73
C THR A 21 -1.55 3.39 -7.44
N LEU A 22 -0.50 3.65 -6.66
CA LEU A 22 -0.55 4.48 -5.47
C LEU A 22 -0.20 5.92 -5.82
N HIS A 23 -1.16 6.81 -5.60
CA HIS A 23 -1.04 8.24 -5.82
C HIS A 23 -0.73 8.95 -4.51
N ILE A 24 0.46 9.54 -4.43
CA ILE A 24 0.92 10.30 -3.28
C ILE A 24 1.07 11.75 -3.71
N ARG A 25 0.51 12.66 -2.91
CA ARG A 25 0.63 14.10 -3.12
C ARG A 25 1.15 14.74 -1.86
N ASN A 26 2.19 15.56 -1.99
CA ASN A 26 2.63 16.42 -0.91
C ASN A 26 1.67 17.62 -0.81
N ASN A 27 0.78 17.62 0.17
CA ASN A 27 -0.19 18.71 0.39
C ASN A 27 0.34 19.80 1.34
N ALA A 28 1.67 19.90 1.53
CA ALA A 28 2.27 20.98 2.30
C ALA A 28 1.98 22.35 1.66
N ALA A 29 2.06 23.41 2.46
CA ALA A 29 1.91 24.77 1.98
C ALA A 29 3.03 25.11 0.96
N PRO A 30 2.79 26.02 -0.01
CA PRO A 30 3.78 26.33 -1.05
C PRO A 30 5.16 26.76 -0.53
N ASN A 31 5.21 27.37 0.66
CA ASN A 31 6.45 27.85 1.28
C ASN A 31 7.09 26.82 2.22
N SER A 32 6.54 25.62 2.34
CA SER A 32 7.11 24.54 3.16
C SER A 32 8.31 23.88 2.48
N PRO A 33 9.27 23.31 3.23
CA PRO A 33 10.35 22.54 2.64
C PRO A 33 9.82 21.25 1.97
N GLY A 34 10.58 20.73 1.00
CA GLY A 34 10.30 19.43 0.39
C GLY A 34 10.42 18.28 1.40
N ILE A 35 9.68 17.20 1.14
CA ILE A 35 9.63 16.03 2.04
C ILE A 35 10.40 14.87 1.42
N THR A 36 11.25 14.23 2.23
CA THR A 36 11.89 12.96 1.90
C THR A 36 11.25 11.85 2.70
N PHE A 37 10.80 10.79 2.03
CA PHE A 37 10.17 9.65 2.70
C PHE A 37 10.50 8.34 1.99
N THR A 38 10.48 7.26 2.75
CA THR A 38 10.54 5.88 2.22
C THR A 38 9.15 5.28 2.31
N LEU A 39 8.67 4.74 1.20
CA LEU A 39 7.48 3.91 1.14
C LEU A 39 7.92 2.46 1.31
N GLU A 40 7.29 1.73 2.23
CA GLU A 40 7.55 0.32 2.50
C GLU A 40 6.25 -0.47 2.49
N MET A 41 6.20 -1.55 1.71
CA MET A 41 5.12 -2.52 1.73
C MET A 41 5.28 -3.42 2.95
N LEU A 42 4.17 -3.72 3.62
CA LEU A 42 4.18 -4.64 4.75
C LEU A 42 4.22 -6.08 4.25
N GLU A 43 4.92 -6.92 4.99
CA GLU A 43 4.90 -8.37 4.74
C GLU A 43 3.48 -8.93 4.95
N PRO A 44 3.14 -10.08 4.34
CA PRO A 44 1.81 -10.68 4.47
C PRO A 44 1.41 -10.96 5.93
N ASP A 45 2.39 -11.22 6.79
CA ASP A 45 2.20 -11.54 8.20
C ASP A 45 2.36 -10.35 9.15
N GLU A 46 2.85 -9.21 8.66
CA GLU A 46 3.05 -8.01 9.48
C GLU A 46 1.70 -7.35 9.81
N GLU A 47 1.50 -6.92 11.05
CA GLU A 47 0.26 -6.26 11.44
C GLU A 47 0.26 -4.79 10.99
N HIS A 48 -0.81 -4.37 10.32
CA HIS A 48 -1.07 -2.95 10.09
C HIS A 48 -1.99 -2.45 11.21
N PRO A 49 -1.61 -1.43 12.01
CA PRO A 49 -2.36 -1.03 13.22
C PRO A 49 -3.83 -0.66 12.99
N SER A 50 -4.17 -0.24 11.77
CA SER A 50 -5.53 0.12 11.38
C SER A 50 -6.24 -0.88 10.45
N VAL A 51 -5.58 -1.95 10.01
CA VAL A 51 -6.24 -2.98 9.19
C VAL A 51 -6.70 -4.08 10.12
N ARG A 52 -8.01 -4.30 10.19
CA ARG A 52 -8.60 -5.43 10.90
C ARG A 52 -8.37 -6.70 10.11
N THR A 53 -7.17 -7.26 10.17
CA THR A 53 -6.96 -8.63 9.72
C THR A 53 -7.58 -9.57 10.75
N SER A 54 -8.58 -10.37 10.36
CA SER A 54 -9.03 -11.48 11.18
C SER A 54 -7.82 -12.37 11.45
N SER A 55 -7.38 -12.43 12.70
CA SER A 55 -6.17 -13.11 13.16
C SER A 55 -6.22 -14.65 13.07
N SER A 56 -7.08 -15.19 12.20
CA SER A 56 -7.06 -16.60 11.85
C SER A 56 -5.89 -16.89 10.90
N PRO A 57 -5.05 -17.89 11.19
CA PRO A 57 -3.94 -18.29 10.32
C PRO A 57 -4.40 -18.77 8.93
N SER A 58 -5.70 -19.01 8.75
CA SER A 58 -6.35 -19.37 7.47
C SER A 58 -6.96 -18.19 6.72
N SER A 59 -6.80 -16.94 7.19
CA SER A 59 -7.31 -15.77 6.49
C SER A 59 -6.59 -15.58 5.15
N PRO A 60 -7.31 -15.28 4.06
CA PRO A 60 -6.70 -14.91 2.78
C PRO A 60 -5.73 -13.74 2.97
N ARG A 61 -4.49 -13.86 2.47
CA ARG A 61 -3.46 -12.81 2.55
C ARG A 61 -3.14 -12.26 1.16
N VAL A 62 -3.00 -10.94 1.07
CA VAL A 62 -2.46 -10.26 -0.11
C VAL A 62 -0.98 -10.01 0.10
N PHE A 63 -0.19 -10.19 -0.95
CA PHE A 63 1.22 -9.78 -0.95
C PHE A 63 1.49 -8.81 -2.11
N TRP A 64 2.37 -7.85 -1.86
CA TRP A 64 2.86 -6.94 -2.88
C TRP A 64 4.06 -7.57 -3.58
N ALA A 65 3.98 -7.78 -4.89
CA ALA A 65 5.11 -8.24 -5.69
C ALA A 65 5.97 -7.07 -6.21
N GLY A 66 7.27 -7.33 -6.35
CA GLY A 66 8.22 -6.40 -6.94
C GLY A 66 8.96 -5.53 -5.91
N CYS A 67 9.18 -4.26 -6.24
CA CYS A 67 9.93 -3.33 -5.39
C CYS A 67 9.08 -2.91 -4.18
N THR A 68 9.28 -3.58 -3.06
CA THR A 68 8.52 -3.37 -1.81
C THR A 68 9.01 -2.20 -0.97
N ARG A 69 10.13 -1.55 -1.34
CA ARG A 69 10.69 -0.40 -0.63
C ARG A 69 11.27 0.62 -1.60
N HIS A 70 10.81 1.87 -1.50
CA HIS A 70 11.27 2.94 -2.38
C HIS A 70 11.39 4.28 -1.65
N THR A 71 12.51 4.99 -1.83
CA THR A 71 12.75 6.30 -1.23
C THR A 71 12.52 7.41 -2.24
N PHE A 72 11.68 8.37 -1.88
CA PHE A 72 11.46 9.61 -2.62
C PHE A 72 12.18 10.75 -1.93
N TRP A 73 13.00 11.48 -2.69
CA TRP A 73 13.84 12.55 -2.18
C TRP A 73 13.25 13.91 -2.52
N ASN A 74 13.16 14.80 -1.54
CA ASN A 74 12.83 16.20 -1.72
C ASN A 74 11.56 16.46 -2.57
N VAL A 75 10.48 15.71 -2.29
CA VAL A 75 9.18 15.88 -2.96
C VAL A 75 8.62 17.25 -2.59
N GLN A 76 8.57 18.15 -3.58
CA GLN A 76 8.18 19.56 -3.37
C GLN A 76 6.71 19.69 -2.93
N PRO A 77 6.34 20.80 -2.24
CA PRO A 77 4.94 21.10 -1.96
C PRO A 77 4.09 21.07 -3.24
N ASN A 78 2.89 20.50 -3.14
CA ASN A 78 1.95 20.27 -4.23
C ASN A 78 2.42 19.31 -5.33
N ALA A 79 3.63 18.76 -5.27
CA ALA A 79 4.06 17.72 -6.18
C ALA A 79 3.34 16.39 -5.89
N SER A 80 3.18 15.60 -6.94
CA SER A 80 2.61 14.25 -6.88
C SER A 80 3.63 13.23 -7.38
N VAL A 81 3.58 12.04 -6.81
CA VAL A 81 4.32 10.87 -7.28
C VAL A 81 3.35 9.68 -7.38
N ASP A 82 3.52 8.92 -8.45
CA ASP A 82 2.74 7.71 -8.71
C ASP A 82 3.66 6.49 -8.58
N VAL A 83 3.22 5.52 -7.79
CA VAL A 83 3.95 4.27 -7.55
C VAL A 83 3.16 3.13 -8.14
N ARG A 84 3.76 2.41 -9.10
CA ARG A 84 3.18 1.20 -9.67
C ARG A 84 3.50 0.02 -8.77
N LEU A 85 2.45 -0.67 -8.35
CA LEU A 85 2.50 -1.81 -7.45
C LEU A 85 1.75 -2.98 -8.10
N SER A 86 2.09 -4.20 -7.69
CA SER A 86 1.40 -5.40 -8.12
C SER A 86 0.89 -6.17 -6.90
N ALA A 87 -0.42 -6.26 -6.74
CA ALA A 87 -1.06 -7.01 -5.68
C ALA A 87 -1.32 -8.45 -6.14
N CYS A 88 -0.92 -9.42 -5.35
CA CYS A 88 -1.02 -10.84 -5.69
C CYS A 88 -2.01 -11.55 -4.78
N PHE A 89 -2.91 -12.32 -5.39
CA PHE A 89 -3.98 -13.05 -4.71
C PHE A 89 -3.94 -14.53 -5.07
N VAL A 90 -4.14 -15.39 -4.07
CA VAL A 90 -4.12 -16.85 -4.22
C VAL A 90 -5.45 -17.52 -3.85
N SER A 91 -6.38 -16.78 -3.24
CA SER A 91 -7.68 -17.30 -2.83
C SER A 91 -8.76 -16.21 -2.90
N ALA A 92 -10.02 -16.62 -3.01
CA ALA A 92 -11.14 -15.69 -2.99
C ALA A 92 -11.29 -15.06 -1.60
N GLY A 93 -11.78 -13.82 -1.55
CA GLY A 93 -11.95 -13.07 -0.32
C GLY A 93 -12.07 -11.56 -0.56
N ILE A 94 -12.24 -10.82 0.54
CA ILE A 94 -12.16 -9.36 0.54
C ILE A 94 -10.85 -8.99 1.23
N TYR A 95 -10.03 -8.21 0.54
CA TYR A 95 -8.71 -7.82 1.02
C TYR A 95 -8.64 -6.31 1.19
N ASP A 96 -7.97 -5.86 2.25
CA ASP A 96 -7.54 -4.47 2.36
C ASP A 96 -6.13 -4.32 1.77
N LEU A 97 -6.02 -3.48 0.75
CA LEU A 97 -4.77 -3.14 0.10
C LEU A 97 -3.95 -2.10 0.87
N ASN A 98 -4.45 -1.53 1.98
CA ASN A 98 -3.66 -0.64 2.82
C ASN A 98 -2.59 -1.39 3.62
N ARG A 99 -1.63 -2.01 2.93
CA ARG A 99 -0.52 -2.78 3.49
C ARG A 99 0.81 -2.12 3.15
N PHE A 100 0.95 -0.86 3.53
CA PHE A 100 2.17 -0.11 3.38
C PHE A 100 2.30 0.94 4.48
N ARG A 101 3.54 1.38 4.72
CA ARG A 101 3.88 2.42 5.68
C ARG A 101 4.81 3.44 5.05
N PHE A 102 4.77 4.65 5.59
CA PHE A 102 5.68 5.72 5.21
C PHE A 102 6.68 5.94 6.33
N VAL A 103 7.96 5.95 5.99
CA VAL A 103 9.06 6.23 6.91
C VAL A 103 9.66 7.57 6.51
N VAL A 104 9.35 8.62 7.26
CA VAL A 104 9.81 9.98 7.00
C VAL A 104 11.08 10.22 7.82
N ALA A 105 12.18 10.47 7.12
CA ALA A 105 13.44 10.85 7.74
C ALA A 105 13.35 12.29 8.26
N ARG A 106 13.84 12.52 9.47
CA ARG A 106 13.85 13.84 10.10
C ARG A 106 15.29 14.28 10.33
N PRO A 107 15.71 15.45 9.82
CA PRO A 107 17.08 15.94 10.02
C PRO A 107 17.41 16.17 11.51
N ASP A 108 16.39 16.52 12.30
CA ASP A 108 16.46 16.89 13.71
C ASP A 108 16.26 15.71 14.66
N ASN A 109 15.87 14.54 14.16
CA ASN A 109 15.58 13.37 15.00
C ASN A 109 16.17 12.09 14.39
N PRO A 110 17.07 11.38 15.11
CA PRO A 110 17.63 10.13 14.61
C PRO A 110 16.59 9.02 14.46
N LYS A 111 15.43 9.12 15.14
CA LYS A 111 14.33 8.16 14.99
C LYS A 111 13.41 8.62 13.85
N PRO A 112 13.31 7.83 12.76
CA PRO A 112 12.40 8.18 11.67
C PRO A 112 10.95 8.10 12.15
N LEU A 113 10.09 8.93 11.55
CA LEU A 113 8.66 8.88 11.79
C LEU A 113 8.03 7.82 10.88
N THR A 114 7.44 6.79 11.48
CA THR A 114 6.58 5.85 10.77
C THR A 114 5.14 6.38 10.78
N VAL A 115 4.52 6.45 9.61
CA VAL A 115 3.15 6.90 9.41
C VAL A 115 2.34 5.78 8.76
N PHE A 116 1.19 5.49 9.38
CA PHE A 116 0.14 4.63 8.84
C PHE A 116 -1.10 5.48 8.59
N PHE A 117 -1.77 5.26 7.46
CA PHE A 117 -3.00 5.96 7.14
C PHE A 117 -4.20 5.10 7.56
N PRO A 118 -5.19 5.65 8.27
CA PRO A 118 -6.37 4.90 8.71
C PRO A 118 -7.44 4.85 7.60
N VAL A 119 -7.06 4.41 6.40
CA VAL A 119 -7.95 4.31 5.24
C VAL A 119 -8.00 2.86 4.77
N GLU A 120 -9.18 2.36 4.41
CA GLU A 120 -9.34 1.02 3.86
C GLU A 120 -9.41 1.08 2.33
N TYR A 121 -8.68 0.20 1.66
CA TYR A 121 -8.72 0.04 0.21
C TYR A 121 -9.16 -1.39 -0.11
N LEU A 122 -10.47 -1.62 -0.04
CA LEU A 122 -11.04 -2.94 -0.19
C LEU A 122 -11.10 -3.37 -1.66
N ILE A 123 -10.67 -4.60 -1.92
CA ILE A 123 -10.79 -5.30 -3.20
C ILE A 123 -11.48 -6.65 -2.98
N GLN A 124 -12.46 -6.96 -3.83
CA GLN A 124 -13.15 -8.23 -3.82
C GLN A 124 -12.51 -9.17 -4.85
N VAL A 125 -12.17 -10.36 -4.39
CA VAL A 125 -11.59 -11.42 -5.22
C VAL A 125 -12.55 -12.61 -5.19
N ALA A 126 -13.09 -12.97 -6.35
CA ALA A 126 -13.98 -14.11 -6.51
C ALA A 126 -13.26 -15.27 -7.22
N THR A 127 -13.70 -16.50 -6.99
CA THR A 127 -13.31 -17.64 -7.84
C THR A 127 -14.17 -17.68 -9.09
N GLU A 128 -13.57 -18.05 -10.23
CA GLU A 128 -14.32 -18.35 -11.45
C GLU A 128 -15.29 -19.53 -11.18
N THR A 129 -16.59 -19.26 -11.22
CA THR A 129 -17.62 -20.30 -11.16
C THR A 129 -17.93 -20.77 -12.58
N TYR A 130 -17.60 -22.03 -12.88
CA TYR A 130 -18.01 -22.73 -14.10
C TYR A 130 -19.52 -22.98 -14.15
#